data_AF-V4XNN8-F1
#
_entry.id   AF-V4XNN8-F1
#
_cell.length_a   1.000
_cell.length_b   1.000
_cell.length_c   1.000
_cell.angle_alpha   90.00
_cell.angle_beta   90.00
_cell.angle_gamma   90.00
#
_symmetry.space_group_name_H-M   'P 1'
#
loop_
_entity.id
_entity.type
_entity.pdbx_description
1 polymer ?
#
loop_
_entity_poly.entity_id
_entity_poly.type
_entity_poly.pdbx_seq_one_letter_code
_entity_poly.pdbx_strand_id
1 'polypeptide(L)'
;MAVQTAGVAENLLDEPHVEGRRISVLQLRDRVEEIGDTPETTAEDYDLDLAAVYQALAYYHTHPEKMASVREARKEKTDARREKIEANRPDGVSPP
;
A
#
# COMPACT_ATOMS: atom_id res chain seq x y z
N MET A 1 -23.00 -7.65 -4.45
CA MET A 1 -22.70 -6.73 -5.57
C MET A 1 -21.34 -6.13 -5.27
N ALA A 2 -20.33 -6.34 -6.12
CA ALA A 2 -19.04 -5.68 -5.94
C ALA A 2 -19.19 -4.23 -6.37
N VAL A 3 -19.06 -3.30 -5.42
CA VAL A 3 -18.94 -1.88 -5.77
C VAL A 3 -17.60 -1.74 -6.47
N GLN A 4 -17.62 -1.53 -7.79
CA GLN A 4 -16.44 -1.06 -8.51
C GLN A 4 -16.15 0.34 -7.98
N THR A 5 -15.19 0.47 -7.08
CA THR A 5 -14.69 1.78 -6.68
C THR A 5 -13.91 2.33 -7.87
N ALA A 6 -14.48 3.33 -8.56
CA ALA A 6 -13.73 4.13 -9.52
C ALA A 6 -12.39 4.56 -8.88
N GLY A 7 -11.30 4.56 -9.64
CA GLY A 7 -10.00 5.05 -9.16
C GLY A 7 -9.06 4.02 -8.52
N VAL A 8 -9.44 2.73 -8.39
CA VAL A 8 -8.53 1.65 -7.95
C VAL A 8 -8.27 0.66 -9.08
N ALA A 9 -6.99 0.40 -9.38
CA ALA A 9 -6.50 -0.50 -10.42
C ALA A 9 -5.57 -1.59 -9.85
N GLU A 10 -5.28 -2.60 -10.67
CA GLU A 10 -4.46 -3.78 -10.31
C GLU A 10 -3.44 -4.15 -11.41
N ASN A 11 -3.06 -3.19 -12.25
CA ASN A 11 -2.18 -3.41 -13.41
C ASN A 11 -0.72 -2.91 -13.26
N LEU A 12 -0.42 -1.96 -12.36
CA LEU A 12 0.94 -1.42 -12.19
C LEU A 12 1.74 -2.00 -11.01
N LEU A 13 1.04 -2.51 -10.00
CA LEU A 13 1.59 -3.15 -8.80
C LEU A 13 0.95 -4.52 -8.60
N ASP A 14 1.62 -5.40 -7.86
CA ASP A 14 1.07 -6.68 -7.41
C ASP A 14 -0.02 -6.53 -6.34
N GLU A 15 -0.40 -5.30 -6.01
CA GLU A 15 -1.40 -4.94 -5.00
C GLU A 15 -2.35 -3.85 -5.53
N PRO A 16 -3.60 -3.78 -5.04
CA PRO A 16 -4.54 -2.72 -5.40
C PRO A 16 -3.94 -1.33 -5.15
N HIS A 17 -4.07 -0.46 -6.14
CA HIS A 17 -3.45 0.87 -6.14
C HIS A 17 -4.32 1.91 -6.83
N VAL A 18 -4.03 3.18 -6.59
CA VAL A 18 -4.72 4.26 -7.29
C VAL A 18 -4.43 4.18 -8.79
N GLU A 19 -5.47 4.31 -9.62
CA GLU A 19 -5.36 4.21 -11.07
C GLU A 19 -4.27 5.14 -11.63
N GLY A 20 -3.37 4.58 -12.44
CA GLY A 20 -2.25 5.33 -13.02
C GLY A 20 -1.13 5.70 -12.05
N ARG A 21 -1.20 5.28 -10.78
CA ARG A 21 -0.23 5.62 -9.73
C ARG A 21 0.31 4.38 -9.04
N ARG A 22 1.60 4.38 -8.69
CA ARG A 22 2.22 3.31 -7.88
C ARG A 22 2.06 3.59 -6.39
N ILE A 23 0.84 3.91 -5.97
CA ILE A 23 0.50 4.22 -4.57
C ILE A 23 -0.61 3.26 -4.16
N SER A 24 -0.28 2.34 -3.26
CA SER A 24 -1.20 1.25 -2.93
C SER A 24 -2.29 1.66 -1.95
N VAL A 25 -3.39 0.91 -2.00
CA VAL A 25 -4.51 1.06 -1.07
C VAL A 25 -4.04 0.87 0.38
N LEU A 26 -3.16 -0.10 0.65
CA LEU A 26 -2.59 -0.28 2.00
C LEU A 26 -1.77 0.92 2.45
N GLN A 27 -0.95 1.49 1.57
CA GLN A 27 -0.13 2.65 1.92
C GLN A 27 -1.00 3.87 2.31
N LEU A 28 -2.08 4.12 1.56
CA LEU A 28 -3.01 5.21 1.88
C LEU A 28 -3.76 4.95 3.18
N ARG A 29 -4.21 3.70 3.40
CA ARG A 29 -4.81 3.30 4.68
C ARG A 29 -3.84 3.51 5.84
N ASP A 30 -2.59 3.10 5.73
CA ASP A 30 -1.62 3.20 6.82
C ASP A 30 -1.33 4.67 7.17
N ARG A 31 -1.21 5.55 6.17
CA ARG A 31 -1.09 6.99 6.38
C ARG A 31 -2.27 7.58 7.14
N VAL A 32 -3.49 7.28 6.70
CA VAL A 32 -4.68 7.92 7.26
C VAL A 32 -5.10 7.32 8.59
N GLU A 33 -5.08 5.99 8.72
CA GLU A 33 -5.67 5.30 9.87
C GLU A 33 -4.65 4.89 10.93
N GLU A 34 -3.40 4.56 10.54
CA GLU A 34 -2.37 4.14 11.50
C GLU A 34 -1.47 5.30 11.93
N ILE A 35 -1.02 6.13 10.97
CA ILE A 35 -0.20 7.31 11.25
C ILE A 35 -1.08 8.48 11.72
N GLY A 36 -2.33 8.56 11.22
CA GLY A 36 -3.30 9.58 11.61
C GLY A 36 -3.26 10.84 10.76
N ASP A 37 -2.68 10.79 9.56
CA ASP A 37 -2.74 11.91 8.61
C ASP A 37 -4.16 12.11 8.10
N THR A 38 -4.53 13.35 7.77
CA THR A 38 -5.84 13.58 7.14
C THR A 38 -5.82 13.12 5.68
N PRO A 39 -6.98 12.74 5.12
CA PRO A 39 -7.09 12.44 3.69
C PRO A 39 -6.61 13.59 2.80
N GLU A 40 -6.86 14.84 3.20
CA GLU A 40 -6.40 16.05 2.50
C GLU A 40 -4.88 16.16 2.48
N THR A 41 -4.22 16.07 3.64
CA THR A 41 -2.76 16.10 3.72
C THR A 41 -2.13 14.95 2.94
N THR A 42 -2.72 13.76 3.02
CA THR A 42 -2.24 12.58 2.27
C THR A 42 -2.38 12.80 0.76
N ALA A 43 -3.48 13.41 0.32
CA ALA A 43 -3.70 13.74 -1.09
C ALA A 43 -2.65 14.75 -1.59
N GLU A 44 -2.38 15.80 -0.81
CA GLU A 44 -1.36 16.81 -1.12
C GLU A 44 0.06 16.21 -1.19
N ASP A 45 0.46 15.45 -0.15
CA ASP A 45 1.78 14.80 -0.07
C ASP A 45 2.07 13.89 -1.27
N TYR A 46 1.03 13.23 -1.77
CA TYR A 46 1.14 12.27 -2.87
C TYR A 46 0.72 12.82 -4.23
N ASP A 47 0.35 14.10 -4.34
CA ASP A 47 -0.19 14.72 -5.56
C ASP A 47 -1.36 13.88 -6.14
N LEU A 48 -2.34 13.56 -5.29
CA LEU A 48 -3.53 12.79 -5.63
C LEU A 48 -4.78 13.66 -5.57
N ASP A 49 -5.80 13.29 -6.33
CA ASP A 49 -7.15 13.79 -6.10
C ASP A 49 -7.67 13.26 -4.76
N LEU A 50 -8.30 14.13 -3.96
CA LEU A 50 -8.86 13.77 -2.66
C LEU A 50 -9.89 12.62 -2.77
N ALA A 51 -10.67 12.58 -3.85
CA ALA A 51 -11.62 11.51 -4.10
C ALA A 51 -10.90 10.16 -4.30
N ALA A 52 -9.70 10.15 -4.91
CA ALA A 52 -8.91 8.93 -5.08
C ALA A 52 -8.46 8.35 -3.73
N VAL A 53 -8.13 9.21 -2.76
CA VAL A 53 -7.79 8.78 -1.40
C VAL A 53 -9.02 8.12 -0.73
N TYR A 54 -10.17 8.78 -0.75
CA TYR A 54 -11.40 8.21 -0.18
C TYR A 54 -11.84 6.93 -0.89
N GLN A 55 -11.69 6.85 -2.22
CA GLN A 55 -11.98 5.62 -2.99
C GLN A 55 -11.07 4.48 -2.58
N ALA A 56 -9.79 4.73 -2.35
CA ALA A 56 -8.84 3.73 -1.86
C ALA A 56 -9.22 3.24 -0.45
N LEU A 57 -9.54 4.17 0.47
CA LEU A 57 -10.01 3.82 1.82
C LEU A 57 -11.31 3.01 1.78
N ALA A 58 -12.26 3.40 0.93
CA ALA A 58 -13.50 2.64 0.72
C ALA A 58 -13.21 1.24 0.15
N TYR A 59 -12.29 1.11 -0.82
CA TYR A 59 -11.87 -0.19 -1.35
C TYR A 59 -11.30 -1.07 -0.25
N TYR A 60 -10.42 -0.54 0.61
CA TYR A 60 -9.82 -1.28 1.71
C TYR A 60 -10.88 -1.90 2.63
N HIS A 61 -11.87 -1.11 3.07
CA HIS A 61 -12.91 -1.57 4.00
C HIS A 61 -13.96 -2.46 3.34
N THR A 62 -14.15 -2.35 2.03
CA THR A 62 -15.10 -3.20 1.28
C THR A 62 -14.48 -4.52 0.79
N HIS A 63 -13.15 -4.69 0.87
CA HIS A 63 -12.45 -5.88 0.40
C HIS A 63 -11.53 -6.51 1.47
N PRO A 64 -12.02 -6.81 2.70
CA PRO A 64 -11.17 -7.22 3.81
C PRO A 64 -10.34 -8.49 3.55
N GLU A 65 -10.92 -9.51 2.90
CA GLU A 65 -10.22 -10.77 2.58
C GLU A 65 -9.06 -10.54 1.60
N LYS A 66 -9.29 -9.71 0.58
CA LYS A 66 -8.25 -9.34 -0.38
C LYS A 66 -7.16 -8.54 0.30
N MET A 67 -7.52 -7.55 1.11
CA MET A 67 -6.52 -6.74 1.82
C MET A 67 -5.72 -7.56 2.83
N ALA A 68 -6.30 -8.59 3.45
CA ALA A 68 -5.56 -9.53 4.28
C ALA A 68 -4.51 -10.30 3.47
N SER A 69 -4.88 -10.82 2.30
CA SER A 69 -3.97 -11.53 1.39
C SER A 69 -2.82 -10.63 0.91
N VAL A 70 -3.12 -9.36 0.60
CA VAL A 70 -2.11 -8.36 0.22
C VAL A 70 -1.13 -8.10 1.36
N ARG A 71 -1.59 -7.99 2.62
CA ARG A 71 -0.71 -7.80 3.78
C ARG A 71 0.24 -8.98 3.97
N GLU A 72 -0.25 -10.21 3.87
CA GLU A 72 0.60 -11.41 3.97
C GLU A 72 1.63 -11.45 2.84
N ALA A 73 1.21 -11.23 1.59
CA ALA A 73 2.13 -11.19 0.45
C ALA A 73 3.22 -10.12 0.60
N ARG A 74 2.88 -8.94 1.15
CA ARG A 74 3.84 -7.86 1.43
C ARG A 74 4.83 -8.26 2.51
N LYS A 75 4.36 -8.93 3.56
CA LYS A 75 5.21 -9.45 4.64
C LYS A 75 6.19 -10.50 4.10
N GLU A 76 5.70 -11.50 3.36
CA GLU A 76 6.53 -12.55 2.75
C GLU A 76 7.62 -11.96 1.84
N LYS A 77 7.25 -11.01 0.96
CA LYS A 77 8.23 -10.32 0.09
C LYS A 77 9.28 -9.56 0.90
N THR A 78 8.88 -8.92 2.00
CA THR A 78 9.79 -8.16 2.87
C THR A 78 10.74 -9.09 3.62
N ASP A 79 10.23 -10.17 4.19
CA ASP A 79 11.01 -11.16 4.93
C ASP A 79 12.00 -11.88 4.00
N ALA A 80 11.55 -12.34 2.83
CA ALA A 80 12.43 -12.94 1.82
C ALA A 80 13.52 -11.96 1.33
N ARG A 81 13.18 -10.66 1.20
CA ARG A 81 14.18 -9.63 0.86
C ARG A 81 15.18 -9.44 2.00
N ARG A 82 14.74 -9.44 3.25
CA ARG A 82 15.60 -9.31 4.44
C ARG A 82 16.58 -10.49 4.52
N GLU A 83 16.09 -11.72 4.37
CA GLU A 83 16.92 -12.93 4.36
C GLU A 83 17.99 -12.88 3.26
N LYS A 84 17.62 -12.47 2.04
CA LYS A 84 18.57 -12.30 0.94
C LYS A 84 19.63 -11.24 1.24
N ILE A 85 19.24 -10.12 1.86
CA ILE A 85 20.21 -9.07 2.25
C ILE A 85 21.17 -9.61 3.31
N GLU A 86 20.66 -10.33 4.31
CA GLU A 86 21.46 -10.91 5.38
C GLU A 86 22.45 -11.96 4.86
N ALA A 87 22.00 -12.86 3.99
CA ALA A 87 22.85 -13.88 3.38
C ALA A 87 23.98 -13.31 2.50
N ASN A 88 23.82 -12.10 1.96
CA ASN A 88 24.80 -11.44 1.09
C ASN A 88 25.53 -10.28 1.79
N ARG A 89 25.33 -10.08 3.09
CA ARG A 89 25.93 -8.97 3.83
C ARG A 89 27.41 -9.27 4.10
N PRO A 90 28.35 -8.38 3.69
CA PRO A 90 29.75 -8.54 4.05
C PRO A 90 29.97 -8.31 5.55
N ASP A 91 30.94 -9.02 6.11
CA ASP A 91 31.30 -8.91 7.53
C ASP A 91 31.66 -7.46 7.91
N GLY A 92 31.12 -7.00 9.04
CA GLY A 92 31.42 -5.67 9.62
C GLY A 92 30.54 -4.51 9.13
N VAL A 93 29.53 -4.75 8.27
CA VAL A 93 28.60 -3.71 7.82
C VAL A 93 27.24 -3.85 8.51
N SER A 94 26.91 -2.95 9.44
CA SER A 94 25.55 -2.80 9.98
C SER A 94 24.82 -1.66 9.28
N PRO A 95 23.55 -1.86 8.85
CA PRO A 95 22.69 -0.74 8.44
C PRO A 95 22.51 0.25 9.60
N PRO A 96 22.40 1.56 9.33
CA PRO A 96 22.07 2.56 10.35
C PRO A 96 20.66 2.36 10.93
#